data_AF-A0AAV3PTP6-F1
#
_entry.id   AF-A0AAV3PTP6-F1
#
_cell.length_a   1.000
_cell.length_b   1.000
_cell.length_c   1.000
_cell.angle_alpha   90.00
_cell.angle_beta   90.00
_cell.angle_gamma   90.00
#
_symmetry.space_group_name_H-M   'P 1'
#
loop_
_entity.id
_entity.type
_entity.pdbx_description
1 polymer ?
#
loop_
_entity_poly.entity_id
_entity_poly.type
_entity_poly.pdbx_seq_one_letter_code
_entity_poly.pdbx_strand_id
1 'polypeptide(L)'
;MNMQMFTCKQTQALLQIQTGGGGLDFQVLRHQIPRQKEKVVVVLGATGTGKSKLSIDLATRFPAEIVNSDKMQVYEGLDIVTNKITQDESRGIPHHLLGVIDPNSDFTASDFCSMASLSLQSITGRGQHPIIVGGSNSFVEALVDDEHQEFQSRYECCFLWVDVSIPVLHSFVSNRVDRMIEKGLVDEVRKTFSNPGKDYTRGIWRAIGVPELDHYFKVEQFLSREGKARLLEEAIDEIKNNTCKLACRQIEKIKRLKNVKKWKIHRLDATEVLKKQGKEADEEWENHVMDPGIRIVERFLYDFRPLIYRDVMQIGTAQIRKNLAATTH
;
A
#
# COMPACT_ATOMS: atom_id res chain seq x y z
N MET A 1 -38.84 -33.37 -28.99
CA MET A 1 -39.49 -32.94 -27.74
C MET A 1 -38.84 -31.63 -27.33
N ASN A 2 -39.64 -30.63 -26.99
CA ASN A 2 -39.34 -29.20 -27.11
C ASN A 2 -38.26 -28.64 -26.17
N MET A 3 -37.58 -27.64 -26.74
CA MET A 3 -36.78 -26.57 -26.15
C MET A 3 -37.56 -25.77 -25.09
N GLN A 4 -36.90 -25.35 -24.01
CA GLN A 4 -37.30 -24.17 -23.24
C GLN A 4 -36.11 -23.53 -22.51
N MET A 5 -35.58 -22.47 -23.13
CA MET A 5 -34.93 -21.35 -22.44
C MET A 5 -36.02 -20.55 -21.72
N PHE A 6 -35.83 -20.25 -20.44
CA PHE A 6 -36.60 -19.23 -19.74
C PHE A 6 -35.73 -17.99 -19.52
N THR A 7 -36.05 -16.94 -20.28
CA THR A 7 -35.64 -15.56 -20.05
C THR A 7 -36.56 -14.96 -18.99
N CYS A 8 -35.98 -14.42 -17.90
CA CYS A 8 -36.74 -13.65 -16.92
C CYS A 8 -36.41 -12.16 -17.07
N LYS A 9 -37.45 -11.40 -17.42
CA LYS A 9 -37.48 -9.96 -17.67
C LYS A 9 -37.34 -9.21 -16.34
N GLN A 10 -36.41 -8.25 -16.24
CA GLN A 10 -36.53 -7.17 -15.26
C GLN A 10 -37.05 -5.91 -15.95
N THR A 11 -38.27 -5.56 -15.58
CA THR A 11 -39.03 -4.41 -16.03
C THR A 11 -38.51 -3.16 -15.31
N GLN A 12 -37.89 -2.22 -16.03
CA GLN A 12 -37.63 -0.88 -15.53
C GLN A 12 -38.95 -0.09 -15.51
N ALA A 13 -39.32 0.42 -14.34
CA ALA A 13 -40.40 1.39 -14.20
C ALA A 13 -39.92 2.76 -14.73
N LEU A 14 -40.33 3.10 -15.96
CA LEU A 14 -40.22 4.45 -16.50
C LEU A 14 -41.40 5.29 -15.98
N LEU A 15 -41.13 6.16 -15.01
CA LEU A 15 -41.98 7.32 -14.72
C LEU A 15 -41.94 8.24 -15.95
N GLN A 16 -43.02 8.24 -16.74
CA GLN A 16 -43.21 9.21 -17.82
C GLN A 16 -43.66 10.54 -17.20
N ILE A 17 -42.76 11.52 -17.16
CA ILE A 17 -43.12 12.93 -17.05
C ILE A 17 -43.02 13.51 -18.46
N GLN A 18 -44.16 13.92 -19.01
CA GLN A 18 -44.21 14.69 -20.25
C GLN A 18 -43.83 16.15 -19.97
N THR A 19 -42.72 16.61 -20.54
CA THR A 19 -42.50 18.03 -20.80
C THR A 19 -41.94 18.19 -22.22
N GLY A 20 -42.55 19.09 -22.99
CA GLY A 20 -42.38 19.19 -24.43
C GLY A 20 -41.01 19.67 -24.92
N GLY A 21 -40.77 19.36 -26.20
CA GLY A 21 -40.01 20.19 -27.14
C GLY A 21 -38.55 20.51 -26.78
N GLY A 22 -37.65 19.58 -27.06
CA GLY A 22 -36.20 19.79 -27.03
C GLY A 22 -35.49 18.48 -26.74
N GLY A 23 -35.18 17.71 -27.79
CA GLY A 23 -34.41 16.47 -27.65
C GLY A 23 -33.01 16.75 -27.12
N LEU A 24 -32.85 16.69 -25.80
CA LEU A 24 -31.54 16.56 -25.18
C LEU A 24 -31.07 15.13 -25.38
N ASP A 25 -30.14 14.96 -26.32
CA ASP A 25 -29.46 13.70 -26.55
C ASP A 25 -28.66 13.32 -25.28
N PHE A 26 -29.17 12.33 -24.53
CA PHE A 26 -28.57 11.84 -23.29
C PHE A 26 -27.16 11.25 -23.51
N GLN A 27 -26.77 10.95 -24.76
CA GLN A 27 -25.39 10.55 -25.09
C GLN A 27 -24.42 11.75 -25.14
N VAL A 28 -24.92 12.94 -25.50
CA VAL A 28 -24.13 14.18 -25.55
C VAL A 28 -23.91 14.75 -24.14
N LEU A 29 -24.88 14.60 -23.23
CA LEU A 29 -24.75 15.05 -21.83
C LEU A 29 -23.77 14.21 -21.00
N ARG A 30 -23.50 12.94 -21.37
CA ARG A 30 -22.46 12.13 -20.72
C ARG A 30 -21.03 12.60 -21.03
N HIS A 31 -20.83 13.35 -22.11
CA HIS A 31 -19.52 13.85 -22.53
C HIS A 31 -19.16 15.23 -21.96
N GLN A 32 -20.06 15.87 -21.20
CA GLN A 32 -19.86 17.23 -20.69
C GLN A 32 -19.77 17.34 -19.16
N ILE A 33 -19.92 16.23 -18.42
CA ILE A 33 -19.60 16.17 -16.99
C ILE A 33 -18.19 15.59 -16.88
N PRO A 34 -17.20 16.30 -16.31
CA PRO A 34 -15.90 15.72 -16.04
C PRO A 34 -16.11 14.45 -15.21
N ARG A 35 -15.67 13.29 -15.71
CA ARG A 35 -15.66 12.08 -14.89
C ARG A 35 -14.84 12.40 -13.65
N GLN A 36 -15.48 12.32 -12.48
CA GLN A 36 -14.75 12.43 -11.22
C GLN A 36 -13.75 11.29 -11.18
N LYS A 37 -12.47 11.62 -10.97
CA LYS A 37 -11.41 10.63 -10.94
C LYS A 37 -11.65 9.67 -9.77
N GLU A 38 -11.37 8.39 -10.01
CA GLU A 38 -11.42 7.37 -8.96
C GLU A 38 -10.28 7.61 -7.96
N LYS A 39 -10.54 7.39 -6.68
CA LYS A 39 -9.61 7.75 -5.61
C LYS A 39 -8.75 6.56 -5.20
N VAL A 40 -7.43 6.73 -5.25
CA VAL A 40 -6.43 5.72 -4.88
C VAL A 40 -5.58 6.24 -3.72
N VAL A 41 -5.40 5.44 -2.68
CA VAL A 41 -4.46 5.74 -1.60
C VAL A 41 -3.16 4.99 -1.87
N VAL A 42 -2.02 5.64 -1.65
CA VAL A 42 -0.69 5.05 -1.83
C VAL A 42 0.11 5.21 -0.56
N VAL A 43 0.52 4.11 0.06
CA VAL A 43 1.33 4.08 1.29
C VAL A 43 2.78 3.76 0.95
N LEU A 44 3.63 4.78 1.04
CA LEU A 44 5.07 4.75 0.80
C LEU A 44 5.86 4.66 2.11
N GLY A 45 7.12 4.24 2.02
CA GLY A 45 8.02 4.13 3.16
C GLY A 45 9.10 3.05 2.97
N ALA A 46 10.19 3.16 3.71
CA ALA A 46 11.23 2.14 3.70
C ALA A 46 10.75 0.81 4.30
N THR A 47 11.48 -0.28 4.07
CA THR A 47 11.28 -1.54 4.78
C THR A 47 11.35 -1.32 6.29
N GLY A 48 10.47 -1.97 7.05
CA GLY A 48 10.41 -1.84 8.50
C GLY A 48 9.71 -0.60 9.05
N THR A 49 9.22 0.35 8.22
CA THR A 49 8.56 1.56 8.75
C THR A 49 7.10 1.37 9.17
N GLY A 50 6.49 0.20 8.97
CA GLY A 50 5.10 -0.08 9.37
C GLY A 50 4.04 0.14 8.29
N LYS A 51 4.43 0.27 7.00
CA LYS A 51 3.48 0.45 5.87
C LYS A 51 2.29 -0.52 5.89
N SER A 52 2.56 -1.81 6.09
CA SER A 52 1.51 -2.84 6.10
C SER A 52 0.57 -2.69 7.30
N LYS A 53 1.08 -2.29 8.48
CA LYS A 53 0.24 -1.97 9.64
C LYS A 53 -0.73 -0.83 9.30
N LEU A 54 -0.21 0.25 8.72
CA LEU A 54 -1.03 1.41 8.34
C LEU A 54 -2.08 1.04 7.28
N SER A 55 -1.75 0.22 6.28
CA SER A 55 -2.72 -0.16 5.27
C SER A 55 -3.87 -1.00 5.83
N ILE A 56 -3.59 -1.86 6.80
CA ILE A 56 -4.62 -2.63 7.50
C ILE A 56 -5.49 -1.73 8.37
N ASP A 57 -4.88 -0.78 9.10
CA ASP A 57 -5.63 0.18 9.91
C ASP A 57 -6.57 1.04 9.04
N LEU A 58 -6.10 1.48 7.88
CA LEU A 58 -6.92 2.18 6.88
C LEU A 58 -8.02 1.29 6.32
N ALA A 59 -7.72 0.05 5.92
CA ALA A 59 -8.71 -0.87 5.35
C ALA A 59 -9.73 -1.40 6.38
N THR A 60 -9.42 -1.31 7.66
CA THR A 60 -10.40 -1.56 8.74
C THR A 60 -11.36 -0.37 8.89
N ARG A 61 -10.91 0.84 8.56
CA ARG A 61 -11.70 2.08 8.72
C ARG A 61 -12.51 2.46 7.47
N PHE A 62 -12.01 2.12 6.29
CA PHE A 62 -12.59 2.43 4.99
C PHE A 62 -12.85 1.14 4.21
N PRO A 63 -13.92 1.05 3.39
CA PRO A 63 -14.17 -0.14 2.57
C PRO A 63 -13.10 -0.24 1.48
N ALA A 64 -12.03 -0.98 1.75
CA ALA A 64 -10.82 -0.93 0.94
C ALA A 64 -10.14 -2.30 0.79
N GLU A 65 -9.41 -2.45 -0.30
CA GLU A 65 -8.58 -3.61 -0.59
C GLU A 65 -7.14 -3.17 -0.88
N ILE A 66 -6.18 -4.04 -0.62
CA ILE A 66 -4.75 -3.71 -0.70
C ILE A 66 -4.16 -4.25 -1.99
N VAL A 67 -3.38 -3.43 -2.71
CA VAL A 67 -2.57 -3.82 -3.86
C VAL A 67 -1.10 -3.75 -3.46
N ASN A 68 -0.43 -4.90 -3.38
CA ASN A 68 0.99 -4.95 -3.07
C ASN A 68 1.83 -4.35 -4.21
N SER A 69 2.77 -3.48 -3.86
CA SER A 69 3.77 -2.90 -4.76
C SER A 69 5.20 -3.20 -4.33
N ASP A 70 5.43 -4.19 -3.46
CA ASP A 70 6.77 -4.71 -3.20
C ASP A 70 7.13 -5.82 -4.19
N LYS A 71 8.18 -5.57 -4.99
CA LYS A 71 8.65 -6.46 -6.05
C LYS A 71 9.11 -7.84 -5.58
N MET A 72 9.46 -8.02 -4.31
CA MET A 72 9.84 -9.34 -3.79
C MET A 72 8.62 -10.08 -3.24
N GLN A 73 7.62 -9.35 -2.76
CA GLN A 73 6.41 -9.93 -2.19
C GLN A 73 5.38 -10.38 -3.24
N VAL A 74 5.56 -10.01 -4.51
CA VAL A 74 4.70 -10.52 -5.60
C VAL A 74 4.87 -12.02 -5.82
N TYR A 75 6.01 -12.59 -5.47
CA TYR A 75 6.35 -13.99 -5.75
C TYR A 75 5.83 -14.95 -4.67
N GLU A 76 5.43 -16.13 -5.10
CA GLU A 76 5.03 -17.24 -4.23
C GLU A 76 6.22 -17.72 -3.36
N GLY A 77 5.93 -18.08 -2.10
CA GLY A 77 6.92 -18.62 -1.17
C GLY A 77 7.95 -17.60 -0.67
N LEU A 78 8.92 -18.10 0.13
CA LEU A 78 9.88 -17.28 0.87
C LEU A 78 9.23 -16.15 1.69
N ASP A 79 8.14 -16.46 2.40
CA ASP A 79 7.30 -15.48 3.08
C ASP A 79 8.03 -14.79 4.24
N ILE A 80 8.90 -15.52 4.94
CA ILE A 80 9.73 -14.95 6.01
C ILE A 80 10.78 -14.02 5.40
N VAL A 81 11.58 -14.49 4.44
CA VAL A 81 12.66 -13.69 3.82
C VAL A 81 12.12 -12.43 3.14
N THR A 82 10.95 -12.54 2.48
CA THR A 82 10.30 -11.41 1.79
C THR A 82 9.43 -10.57 2.73
N ASN A 83 9.32 -10.96 4.01
CA ASN A 83 8.56 -10.27 5.04
C ASN A 83 7.10 -10.02 4.60
N LYS A 84 6.44 -11.02 4.02
CA LYS A 84 5.02 -10.92 3.68
C LYS A 84 4.19 -10.78 4.96
N ILE A 85 3.10 -10.03 4.86
CA ILE A 85 2.12 -9.95 5.92
C ILE A 85 1.47 -11.34 6.11
N THR A 86 1.32 -11.76 7.35
CA THR A 86 0.66 -13.04 7.66
C THR A 86 -0.87 -12.93 7.56
N GLN A 87 -1.57 -14.07 7.50
CA GLN A 87 -3.03 -14.09 7.47
C GLN A 87 -3.65 -13.46 8.74
N ASP A 88 -3.03 -13.67 9.90
CA ASP A 88 -3.52 -13.07 11.15
C ASP A 88 -3.35 -11.54 11.15
N GLU A 89 -2.20 -11.06 10.67
CA GLU A 89 -1.93 -9.62 10.54
C GLU A 89 -2.80 -8.96 9.46
N SER A 90 -3.21 -9.70 8.42
CA SER A 90 -4.04 -9.18 7.33
C SER A 90 -5.49 -8.93 7.77
N ARG A 91 -5.94 -9.52 8.88
CA ARG A 91 -7.31 -9.39 9.42
C ARG A 91 -8.41 -9.69 8.40
N GLY A 92 -8.13 -10.57 7.43
CA GLY A 92 -9.05 -10.92 6.36
C GLY A 92 -9.24 -9.86 5.28
N ILE A 93 -8.46 -8.77 5.29
CA ILE A 93 -8.49 -7.75 4.24
C ILE A 93 -7.97 -8.35 2.93
N PRO A 94 -8.69 -8.23 1.80
CA PRO A 94 -8.22 -8.73 0.52
C PRO A 94 -6.90 -8.07 0.07
N HIS A 95 -5.95 -8.90 -0.36
CA HIS A 95 -4.67 -8.47 -0.91
C HIS A 95 -4.53 -8.95 -2.36
N HIS A 96 -4.12 -8.03 -3.23
CA HIS A 96 -3.80 -8.27 -4.64
C HIS A 96 -2.29 -8.20 -4.82
N LEU A 97 -1.77 -8.96 -5.78
CA LEU A 97 -0.35 -8.99 -6.16
C LEU A 97 0.59 -9.39 -5.01
N LEU A 98 0.12 -10.20 -4.07
CA LEU A 98 0.90 -10.70 -2.94
C LEU A 98 1.01 -12.23 -3.07
N GLY A 99 2.20 -12.73 -3.41
CA GLY A 99 2.44 -14.16 -3.55
C GLY A 99 1.66 -14.83 -4.67
N VAL A 100 1.60 -14.20 -5.85
CA VAL A 100 0.82 -14.69 -7.02
C VAL A 100 1.68 -14.95 -8.27
N ILE A 101 2.98 -14.66 -8.20
CA ILE A 101 3.91 -14.80 -9.33
C ILE A 101 4.85 -15.98 -9.08
N ASP A 102 5.08 -16.77 -10.12
CA ASP A 102 6.02 -17.90 -10.06
C ASP A 102 7.44 -17.42 -9.65
N PRO A 103 8.08 -18.09 -8.68
CA PRO A 103 9.40 -17.72 -8.14
C PRO A 103 10.52 -17.50 -9.15
N ASN A 104 10.46 -18.17 -10.31
CA ASN A 104 11.50 -18.17 -11.34
C ASN A 104 11.19 -17.23 -12.50
N SER A 105 9.99 -16.64 -12.51
CA SER A 105 9.55 -15.73 -13.55
C SER A 105 10.14 -14.34 -13.33
N ASP A 106 10.37 -13.61 -14.43
CA ASP A 106 10.71 -12.19 -14.31
C ASP A 106 9.43 -11.38 -14.11
N PHE A 107 9.53 -10.36 -13.26
CA PHE A 107 8.44 -9.44 -12.99
C PHE A 107 8.90 -7.99 -13.17
N THR A 108 8.42 -7.35 -14.23
CA THR A 108 8.83 -6.02 -14.64
C THR A 108 7.88 -4.93 -14.13
N ALA A 109 8.29 -3.66 -14.29
CA ALA A 109 7.41 -2.54 -14.00
C ALA A 109 6.18 -2.50 -14.94
N SER A 110 6.31 -2.97 -16.19
CA SER A 110 5.19 -3.04 -17.14
C SER A 110 4.17 -4.10 -16.72
N ASP A 111 4.65 -5.26 -16.25
CA ASP A 111 3.77 -6.31 -15.69
C ASP A 111 3.03 -5.79 -14.45
N PHE A 112 3.74 -5.10 -13.56
CA PHE A 112 3.13 -4.42 -12.42
C PHE A 112 2.05 -3.43 -12.86
N CYS A 113 2.34 -2.52 -13.80
CA CYS A 113 1.37 -1.53 -14.24
C CYS A 113 0.11 -2.19 -14.81
N SER A 114 0.27 -3.25 -15.61
CA SER A 114 -0.84 -3.98 -16.23
C SER A 114 -1.73 -4.64 -15.18
N MET A 115 -1.15 -5.43 -14.26
CA MET A 115 -1.93 -6.15 -13.26
C MET A 115 -2.45 -5.26 -12.13
N ALA A 116 -1.71 -4.23 -11.74
CA ALA A 116 -2.18 -3.23 -10.79
C ALA A 116 -3.40 -2.51 -11.38
N SER A 117 -3.34 -2.08 -12.64
CA SER A 117 -4.48 -1.42 -13.30
C SER A 117 -5.74 -2.31 -13.33
N LEU A 118 -5.59 -3.60 -13.59
CA LEU A 118 -6.71 -4.56 -13.52
C LEU A 118 -7.26 -4.69 -12.09
N SER A 119 -6.36 -4.76 -11.10
CA SER A 119 -6.75 -4.83 -9.68
C SER A 119 -7.51 -3.57 -9.25
N LEU A 120 -7.02 -2.39 -9.61
CA LEU A 120 -7.66 -1.11 -9.32
C LEU A 120 -9.06 -1.03 -9.93
N GLN A 121 -9.23 -1.35 -11.21
CA GLN A 121 -10.53 -1.37 -11.88
C GLN A 121 -11.51 -2.37 -11.23
N SER A 122 -11.00 -3.53 -10.82
CA SER A 122 -11.79 -4.56 -10.14
C SER A 122 -12.29 -4.07 -8.78
N ILE A 123 -11.40 -3.48 -7.98
CA ILE A 123 -11.71 -2.94 -6.64
C ILE A 123 -12.71 -1.77 -6.74
N THR A 124 -12.45 -0.80 -7.63
CA THR A 124 -13.33 0.36 -7.81
C THR A 124 -14.68 -0.04 -8.41
N GLY A 125 -14.71 -1.03 -9.31
CA GLY A 125 -15.94 -1.62 -9.85
C GLY A 125 -16.83 -2.29 -8.80
N ARG A 126 -16.27 -2.75 -7.67
CA ARG A 126 -17.01 -3.22 -6.48
C ARG A 126 -17.40 -2.11 -5.51
N GLY A 127 -17.08 -0.85 -5.82
CA GLY A 127 -17.33 0.30 -4.95
C GLY A 127 -16.38 0.38 -3.75
N GLN A 128 -15.23 -0.31 -3.79
CA GLN A 128 -14.21 -0.26 -2.74
C GLN A 128 -13.05 0.67 -3.13
N HIS A 129 -12.27 1.09 -2.13
CA HIS A 129 -11.12 1.97 -2.31
C HIS A 129 -9.82 1.16 -2.41
N PRO A 130 -9.04 1.29 -3.50
CA PRO A 130 -7.75 0.65 -3.57
C PRO A 130 -6.70 1.38 -2.73
N ILE A 131 -5.92 0.60 -1.97
CA ILE A 131 -4.73 1.06 -1.23
C ILE A 131 -3.50 0.36 -1.80
N ILE A 132 -2.63 1.10 -2.49
CA ILE A 132 -1.35 0.58 -3.00
C ILE A 132 -0.30 0.66 -1.89
N VAL A 133 0.38 -0.44 -1.58
CA VAL A 133 1.30 -0.53 -0.43
C VAL A 133 2.54 -1.32 -0.81
N GLY A 134 3.73 -0.77 -0.58
CA GLY A 134 4.96 -1.51 -0.86
C GLY A 134 6.23 -0.66 -0.82
N GLY A 135 7.38 -1.34 -0.82
CA GLY A 135 8.69 -0.69 -0.78
C GLY A 135 9.31 -0.41 -2.15
N SER A 136 8.72 -0.89 -3.24
CA SER A 136 9.29 -0.70 -4.59
C SER A 136 8.71 0.54 -5.25
N ASN A 137 9.20 1.70 -4.82
CA ASN A 137 8.76 3.01 -5.33
C ASN A 137 8.93 3.18 -6.86
N SER A 138 9.76 2.35 -7.52
CA SER A 138 9.85 2.31 -8.99
C SER A 138 8.58 1.76 -9.65
N PHE A 139 7.88 0.82 -9.02
CA PHE A 139 6.60 0.29 -9.52
C PHE A 139 5.51 1.34 -9.38
N VAL A 140 5.43 2.00 -8.23
CA VAL A 140 4.50 3.11 -8.02
C VAL A 140 4.79 4.26 -8.99
N GLU A 141 6.05 4.63 -9.19
CA GLU A 141 6.42 5.66 -10.16
C GLU A 141 6.03 5.28 -11.59
N ALA A 142 6.31 4.05 -12.02
CA ALA A 142 5.95 3.59 -13.36
C ALA A 142 4.43 3.56 -13.60
N LEU A 143 3.64 3.27 -12.57
CA LEU A 143 2.19 3.27 -12.64
C LEU A 143 1.61 4.69 -12.66
N VAL A 144 2.13 5.58 -11.81
CA VAL A 144 1.58 6.93 -11.64
C VAL A 144 2.08 7.91 -12.71
N ASP A 145 3.35 7.84 -13.09
CA ASP A 145 3.97 8.68 -14.13
C ASP A 145 4.09 7.90 -15.45
N ASP A 146 2.99 7.31 -15.92
CA ASP A 146 2.95 6.59 -17.20
C ASP A 146 3.07 7.56 -18.39
N GLU A 147 3.77 7.15 -19.46
CA GLU A 147 4.05 8.01 -20.62
C GLU A 147 2.77 8.49 -21.33
N HIS A 148 1.71 7.67 -21.28
CA HIS A 148 0.43 7.94 -21.90
C HIS A 148 -0.59 8.64 -20.97
N GLN A 149 -0.22 8.92 -19.71
CA GLN A 149 -1.09 9.56 -18.71
C GLN A 149 -2.43 8.83 -18.49
N GLU A 150 -2.52 7.54 -18.81
CA GLU A 150 -3.75 6.78 -18.69
C GLU A 150 -4.17 6.67 -17.23
N PHE A 151 -3.20 6.38 -16.35
CA PHE A 151 -3.43 6.32 -14.92
C PHE A 151 -3.94 7.66 -14.38
N GLN A 152 -3.24 8.75 -14.70
CA GLN A 152 -3.60 10.09 -14.21
C GLN A 152 -4.92 10.60 -14.77
N SER A 153 -5.35 10.12 -15.93
CA SER A 153 -6.66 10.46 -16.51
C SER A 153 -7.83 9.86 -15.72
N ARG A 154 -7.61 8.69 -15.09
CA ARG A 154 -8.64 7.92 -14.38
C ARG A 154 -8.60 8.10 -12.87
N TYR A 155 -7.40 8.18 -12.31
CA TYR A 155 -7.18 8.13 -10.88
C TYR A 155 -6.65 9.44 -10.31
N GLU A 156 -7.12 9.78 -9.12
CA GLU A 156 -6.51 10.76 -8.23
C GLU A 156 -5.82 10.02 -7.09
N CYS A 157 -4.60 10.42 -6.74
CA CYS A 157 -3.82 9.76 -5.70
C CYS A 157 -3.67 10.59 -4.43
N CYS A 158 -3.82 9.93 -3.28
CA CYS A 158 -3.37 10.43 -1.99
C CYS A 158 -2.13 9.65 -1.54
N PHE A 159 -0.99 10.33 -1.44
CA PHE A 159 0.27 9.70 -1.02
C PHE A 159 0.51 9.91 0.47
N LEU A 160 0.58 8.82 1.22
CA LEU A 160 1.07 8.77 2.59
C LEU A 160 2.51 8.25 2.59
N TRP A 161 3.38 8.83 3.41
CA TRP A 161 4.74 8.34 3.61
C TRP A 161 5.00 8.11 5.09
N VAL A 162 5.13 6.85 5.48
CA VAL A 162 5.57 6.47 6.82
C VAL A 162 7.10 6.57 6.88
N ASP A 163 7.57 7.64 7.50
CA ASP A 163 8.98 8.02 7.63
C ASP A 163 9.51 7.65 9.02
N VAL A 164 10.79 7.33 9.11
CA VAL A 164 11.49 7.02 10.35
C VAL A 164 12.90 7.58 10.23
N SER A 165 13.42 8.18 11.30
CA SER A 165 14.81 8.62 11.33
C SER A 165 15.79 7.45 11.09
N ILE A 166 16.81 7.69 10.27
CA ILE A 166 17.77 6.65 9.83
C ILE A 166 18.41 5.87 10.99
N PRO A 167 18.89 6.51 12.08
CA PRO A 167 19.53 5.76 13.17
C PRO A 167 18.58 4.78 13.85
N VAL A 168 17.33 5.19 14.08
CA VAL A 168 16.29 4.33 14.67
C VAL A 168 15.91 3.22 13.70
N LEU A 169 15.74 3.56 12.42
CA LEU A 169 15.37 2.60 11.39
C LEU A 169 16.43 1.50 11.23
N HIS A 170 17.72 1.86 11.20
CA HIS A 170 18.82 0.88 11.09
C HIS A 170 18.80 -0.13 12.23
N SER A 171 18.69 0.34 13.48
CA SER A 171 18.57 -0.53 14.65
C SER A 171 17.36 -1.45 14.53
N PHE A 172 16.20 -0.89 14.17
CA PHE A 172 14.97 -1.65 14.04
C PHE A 172 15.03 -2.72 12.94
N VAL A 173 15.51 -2.39 11.74
CA VAL A 173 15.60 -3.36 10.64
C VAL A 173 16.65 -4.43 10.89
N SER A 174 17.74 -4.09 11.60
CA SER A 174 18.75 -5.06 12.03
C SER A 174 18.15 -6.07 13.00
N ASN A 175 17.52 -5.59 14.08
CA ASN A 175 16.85 -6.45 15.07
C ASN A 175 15.69 -7.25 14.46
N ARG A 176 15.07 -6.74 13.39
CA ARG A 176 14.04 -7.48 12.65
C ARG A 176 14.64 -8.68 11.93
N VAL A 177 15.85 -8.57 11.37
CA VAL A 177 16.54 -9.73 10.78
C VAL A 177 16.74 -10.80 11.83
N ASP A 178 17.17 -10.45 13.05
CA ASP A 178 17.30 -11.42 14.14
C ASP A 178 15.99 -12.17 14.42
N ARG A 179 14.87 -11.44 14.52
CA ARG A 179 13.53 -12.06 14.65
C ARG A 179 13.14 -12.92 13.44
N MET A 180 13.58 -12.57 12.23
CA MET A 180 13.35 -13.40 11.04
C MET A 180 14.15 -14.70 11.11
N ILE A 181 15.39 -14.66 11.61
CA ILE A 181 16.20 -15.85 11.85
C ILE A 181 15.52 -16.76 12.88
N GLU A 182 15.06 -16.20 14.01
CA GLU A 182 14.29 -16.93 15.03
C GLU A 182 13.01 -17.57 14.48
N LYS A 183 12.36 -16.91 13.52
CA LYS A 183 11.17 -17.45 12.82
C LYS A 183 11.48 -18.54 11.79
N GLY A 184 12.75 -18.85 11.54
CA GLY A 184 13.16 -19.90 10.62
C GLY A 184 13.51 -19.43 9.21
N LEU A 185 13.95 -18.17 9.03
CA LEU A 185 14.42 -17.66 7.73
C LEU A 185 15.47 -18.58 7.09
N VAL A 186 16.46 -19.05 7.87
CA VAL A 186 17.53 -19.91 7.36
C VAL A 186 16.95 -21.22 6.81
N ASP A 187 16.02 -21.83 7.53
CA ASP A 187 15.38 -23.07 7.12
C ASP A 187 14.48 -22.87 5.90
N GLU A 188 13.79 -21.73 5.81
CA GLU A 188 12.99 -21.35 4.66
C GLU A 188 13.85 -21.26 3.39
N VAL A 189 14.97 -20.55 3.44
CA VAL A 189 15.87 -20.42 2.29
C VAL A 189 16.52 -21.78 1.96
N ARG A 190 16.96 -22.53 2.98
CA ARG A 190 17.56 -23.87 2.83
C ARG A 190 16.67 -24.84 2.05
N LYS A 191 15.36 -24.87 2.34
CA LYS A 191 14.39 -25.73 1.62
C LYS A 191 14.38 -25.46 0.11
N THR A 192 14.67 -24.23 -0.29
CA THR A 192 14.72 -23.86 -1.71
C THR A 192 16.10 -24.15 -2.34
N PHE A 193 17.14 -24.38 -1.55
CA PHE A 193 18.53 -24.51 -2.00
C PHE A 193 18.82 -25.80 -2.78
N SER A 194 17.89 -26.76 -2.79
CA SER A 194 18.02 -28.10 -3.38
C SER A 194 18.39 -28.16 -4.88
N ASN A 195 18.46 -27.04 -5.58
CA ASN A 195 18.78 -26.98 -7.00
C ASN A 195 20.09 -26.19 -7.23
N PRO A 196 21.20 -26.84 -7.62
CA PRO A 196 22.46 -26.15 -7.87
C PRO A 196 22.32 -25.17 -9.06
N GLY A 197 22.92 -23.98 -8.93
CA GLY A 197 23.02 -23.01 -10.03
C GLY A 197 21.89 -21.97 -10.13
N LYS A 198 21.32 -21.54 -9.00
CA LYS A 198 20.32 -20.44 -9.01
C LYS A 198 20.92 -19.14 -9.53
N ASP A 199 20.19 -18.52 -10.43
CA ASP A 199 20.46 -17.17 -10.91
C ASP A 199 19.87 -16.14 -9.95
N TYR A 200 20.73 -15.57 -9.10
CA TYR A 200 20.37 -14.52 -8.14
C TYR A 200 20.08 -13.15 -8.78
N THR A 201 20.08 -13.06 -10.12
CA THR A 201 19.71 -11.84 -10.86
C THR A 201 18.23 -11.81 -11.26
N ARG A 202 17.49 -12.90 -11.06
CA ARG A 202 16.10 -13.08 -11.54
C ARG A 202 15.11 -13.51 -10.45
N GLY A 203 13.83 -13.24 -10.71
CA GLY A 203 12.73 -13.70 -9.88
C GLY A 203 12.83 -13.34 -8.40
N ILE A 204 12.35 -14.26 -7.55
CA ILE A 204 12.39 -14.14 -6.09
C ILE A 204 13.81 -14.31 -5.52
N TRP A 205 14.72 -14.92 -6.28
CA TRP A 205 16.07 -15.27 -5.83
C TRP A 205 16.96 -14.05 -5.56
N ARG A 206 16.52 -12.87 -6.00
CA ARG A 206 17.12 -11.56 -5.70
C ARG A 206 16.82 -11.06 -4.29
N ALA A 207 15.95 -11.73 -3.54
CA ALA A 207 15.55 -11.29 -2.21
C ALA A 207 16.75 -11.28 -1.24
N ILE A 208 16.92 -10.18 -0.52
CA ILE A 208 17.92 -10.06 0.55
C ILE A 208 17.68 -11.17 1.56
N GLY A 209 18.71 -11.98 1.83
CA GLY A 209 18.64 -13.22 2.59
C GLY A 209 18.97 -14.44 1.75
N VAL A 210 18.65 -14.44 0.46
CA VAL A 210 18.88 -15.59 -0.42
C VAL A 210 20.33 -15.63 -0.91
N PRO A 211 20.88 -14.59 -1.57
CA PRO A 211 22.28 -14.60 -2.00
C PRO A 211 23.28 -14.67 -0.84
N GLU A 212 22.98 -14.01 0.27
CA GLU A 212 23.86 -13.93 1.44
C GLU A 212 24.07 -15.31 2.11
N LEU A 213 23.06 -16.19 2.06
CA LEU A 213 23.14 -17.54 2.62
C LEU A 213 23.71 -18.59 1.65
N ASP A 214 23.90 -18.26 0.37
CA ASP A 214 24.37 -19.22 -0.64
C ASP A 214 25.73 -19.82 -0.27
N HIS A 215 26.69 -18.99 0.12
CA HIS A 215 28.02 -19.48 0.48
C HIS A 215 27.95 -20.41 1.69
N TYR A 216 27.19 -20.01 2.72
CA TYR A 216 26.98 -20.82 3.92
C TYR A 216 26.44 -22.22 3.58
N PHE A 217 25.38 -22.32 2.77
CA PHE A 217 24.80 -23.61 2.40
C PHE A 217 25.71 -24.49 1.54
N LYS A 218 26.61 -23.90 0.74
CA LYS A 218 27.57 -24.68 -0.08
C LYS A 218 28.62 -25.41 0.76
N VAL A 219 29.07 -24.78 1.85
CA VAL A 219 30.22 -25.29 2.60
C VAL A 219 29.87 -25.87 3.97
N GLU A 220 28.67 -25.61 4.50
CA GLU A 220 28.30 -26.00 5.87
C GLU A 220 28.57 -27.48 6.19
N GLN A 221 28.35 -28.40 5.25
CA GLN A 221 28.56 -29.84 5.48
C GLN A 221 30.03 -30.21 5.76
N PHE A 222 30.97 -29.35 5.34
CA PHE A 222 32.41 -29.53 5.51
C PHE A 222 32.98 -28.77 6.71
N LEU A 223 32.16 -27.99 7.41
CA LEU A 223 32.61 -27.13 8.52
C LEU A 223 32.40 -27.79 9.89
N SER A 224 33.30 -27.44 10.82
CA SER A 224 33.13 -27.72 12.24
C SER A 224 31.90 -26.98 12.80
N ARG A 225 31.43 -27.34 14.00
CA ARG A 225 30.32 -26.63 14.67
C ARG A 225 30.62 -25.13 14.83
N GLU A 226 31.84 -24.80 15.23
CA GLU A 226 32.30 -23.42 15.37
C GLU A 226 32.38 -22.70 14.02
N GLY A 227 32.89 -23.37 12.98
CA GLY A 227 32.94 -22.82 11.63
C GLY A 227 31.55 -22.53 11.05
N LYS A 228 30.58 -23.41 11.31
CA LYS A 228 29.18 -23.20 10.93
C LYS A 228 28.58 -21.96 11.61
N ALA A 229 28.78 -21.84 12.92
CA ALA A 229 28.24 -20.71 13.69
C ALA A 229 28.80 -19.38 13.17
N ARG A 230 30.12 -19.31 13.00
CA ARG A 230 30.80 -18.11 12.50
C ARG A 230 30.35 -17.74 11.09
N LEU A 231 30.32 -18.69 10.15
CA LEU A 231 29.94 -18.38 8.77
C LEU A 231 28.46 -17.99 8.63
N LEU A 232 27.59 -18.58 9.45
CA LEU A 232 26.20 -18.17 9.52
C LEU A 232 26.05 -16.75 10.07
N GLU A 233 26.81 -16.40 11.10
CA GLU A 233 26.85 -15.04 11.67
C GLU A 233 27.32 -14.02 10.63
N GLU A 234 28.38 -14.32 9.88
CA GLU A 234 28.87 -13.47 8.77
C GLU A 234 27.77 -13.24 7.71
N ALA A 235 27.02 -14.27 7.33
CA ALA A 235 25.90 -14.15 6.39
C ALA A 235 24.73 -13.31 6.97
N ILE A 236 24.41 -13.49 8.25
CA ILE A 236 23.36 -12.71 8.93
C ILE A 236 23.74 -11.22 8.98
N ASP A 237 25.00 -10.90 9.26
CA ASP A 237 25.50 -9.53 9.25
C ASP A 237 25.44 -8.91 7.85
N GLU A 238 25.70 -9.68 6.80
CA GLU A 238 25.52 -9.22 5.43
C GLU A 238 24.04 -8.88 5.13
N ILE A 239 23.10 -9.74 5.55
CA ILE A 239 21.66 -9.52 5.43
C ILE A 239 21.24 -8.21 6.13
N LYS A 240 21.72 -7.99 7.36
CA LYS A 240 21.47 -6.76 8.12
C LYS A 240 21.98 -5.53 7.37
N ASN A 241 23.22 -5.58 6.90
CA ASN A 241 23.86 -4.50 6.16
C ASN A 241 23.11 -4.18 4.85
N ASN A 242 22.74 -5.20 4.07
CA ASN A 242 22.02 -5.02 2.81
C ASN A 242 20.59 -4.51 3.04
N THR A 243 19.93 -4.92 4.13
CA THR A 243 18.63 -4.40 4.54
C THR A 243 18.70 -2.91 4.90
N CYS A 244 19.73 -2.48 5.65
CA CYS A 244 19.95 -1.06 5.95
C CYS A 244 20.21 -0.24 4.68
N LYS A 245 21.06 -0.73 3.76
CA LYS A 245 21.30 -0.08 2.46
C LYS A 245 20.01 0.05 1.65
N LEU A 246 19.16 -0.97 1.63
CA LEU A 246 17.85 -0.92 0.96
C LEU A 246 16.96 0.18 1.57
N ALA A 247 16.87 0.26 2.90
CA ALA A 247 16.08 1.27 3.58
C ALA A 247 16.53 2.70 3.21
N CYS A 248 17.84 2.97 3.20
CA CYS A 248 18.40 4.25 2.75
C CYS A 248 17.99 4.60 1.32
N ARG A 249 18.18 3.66 0.38
CA ARG A 249 17.83 3.86 -1.05
C ARG A 249 16.33 4.13 -1.23
N GLN A 250 15.48 3.47 -0.45
CA GLN A 250 14.04 3.70 -0.49
C GLN A 250 13.67 5.10 -0.01
N ILE A 251 14.26 5.57 1.10
CA ILE A 251 14.05 6.93 1.61
C ILE A 251 14.54 7.98 0.60
N GLU A 252 15.73 7.80 0.02
CA GLU A 252 16.26 8.68 -1.02
C GLU A 252 15.32 8.75 -2.23
N LYS A 253 14.80 7.61 -2.67
CA LYS A 253 13.84 7.55 -3.78
C LYS A 253 12.54 8.30 -3.45
N ILE A 254 11.98 8.16 -2.25
CA ILE A 254 10.78 8.90 -1.81
C ILE A 254 11.07 10.40 -1.75
N LYS A 255 12.22 10.81 -1.19
CA LYS A 255 12.66 12.21 -1.19
C LYS A 255 12.77 12.77 -2.61
N ARG A 256 13.25 11.98 -3.57
CA ARG A 256 13.29 12.36 -4.99
C ARG A 256 11.87 12.54 -5.57
N LEU A 257 10.95 11.62 -5.30
CA LEU A 257 9.54 11.73 -5.74
C LEU A 257 8.89 13.01 -5.19
N LYS A 258 9.13 13.32 -3.90
CA LYS A 258 8.64 14.56 -3.28
C LYS A 258 9.28 15.82 -3.87
N ASN A 259 10.61 15.87 -3.94
CA ASN A 259 11.33 17.11 -4.18
C ASN A 259 11.56 17.41 -5.66
N VAL A 260 11.71 16.38 -6.49
CA VAL A 260 11.97 16.51 -7.94
C VAL A 260 10.68 16.37 -8.73
N LYS A 261 9.91 15.29 -8.51
CA LYS A 261 8.62 15.06 -9.19
C LYS A 261 7.46 15.87 -8.60
N LYS A 262 7.69 16.57 -7.49
CA LYS A 262 6.70 17.44 -6.80
C LYS A 262 5.44 16.71 -6.38
N TRP A 263 5.52 15.40 -6.12
CA TRP A 263 4.40 14.64 -5.61
C TRP A 263 3.97 15.18 -4.23
N LYS A 264 2.67 15.42 -4.06
CA LYS A 264 2.09 15.86 -2.78
C LYS A 264 2.03 14.68 -1.81
N ILE A 265 3.13 14.48 -1.09
CA ILE A 265 3.30 13.38 -0.14
C ILE A 265 3.09 13.89 1.29
N HIS A 266 2.12 13.28 1.98
CA HIS A 266 1.83 13.50 3.38
C HIS A 266 2.73 12.62 4.25
N ARG A 267 3.65 13.25 5.00
CA ARG A 267 4.57 12.52 5.87
C ARG A 267 3.92 12.19 7.22
N LEU A 268 4.07 10.95 7.64
CA LEU A 268 3.69 10.40 8.95
C LEU A 268 4.99 9.93 9.62
N ASP A 269 5.34 10.49 10.77
CA ASP A 269 6.63 10.19 11.42
C ASP A 269 6.46 9.08 12.46
N ALA A 270 6.99 7.90 12.16
CA ALA A 270 6.94 6.73 13.03
C ALA A 270 8.21 6.59 13.89
N THR A 271 9.04 7.62 14.01
CA THR A 271 10.32 7.53 14.75
C THR A 271 10.12 7.16 16.21
N GLU A 272 9.20 7.83 16.92
CA GLU A 272 8.96 7.54 18.34
C GLU A 272 8.30 6.17 18.53
N VAL A 273 7.44 5.75 17.60
CA VAL A 273 6.84 4.40 17.58
C VAL A 273 7.93 3.33 17.69
N LEU A 274 8.99 3.45 16.87
CA LEU A 274 10.05 2.45 16.79
C LEU A 274 11.04 2.50 17.98
N LYS A 275 10.98 3.54 18.82
CA LYS A 275 11.76 3.63 20.06
C LYS A 275 11.04 3.00 21.25
N LYS A 276 9.73 2.82 21.17
CA LYS A 276 8.87 2.30 22.24
C LYS A 276 8.58 0.81 22.06
N GLN A 277 7.98 0.19 23.07
CA GLN A 277 7.53 -1.20 23.04
C GLN A 277 6.14 -1.34 23.67
N GLY A 278 5.43 -2.41 23.30
CA GLY A 278 4.10 -2.72 23.86
C GLY A 278 3.12 -1.56 23.70
N LYS A 279 2.34 -1.30 24.76
CA LYS A 279 1.28 -0.28 24.76
C LYS A 279 1.77 1.12 24.41
N GLU A 280 2.96 1.51 24.87
CA GLU A 280 3.53 2.82 24.53
C GLU A 280 3.77 2.95 23.02
N ALA A 281 4.25 1.89 22.36
CA ALA A 281 4.43 1.93 20.90
C ALA A 281 3.09 1.99 20.15
N ASP A 282 2.06 1.34 20.66
CA ASP A 282 0.72 1.42 20.06
C ASP A 282 0.11 2.82 20.22
N GLU A 283 0.24 3.45 21.39
CA GLU A 283 -0.20 4.85 21.60
C GLU A 283 0.56 5.83 20.69
N GLU A 284 1.89 5.70 20.57
CA GLU A 284 2.69 6.50 19.63
C GLU A 284 2.27 6.26 18.18
N TRP A 285 1.95 5.01 17.82
CA TRP A 285 1.49 4.65 16.48
C TRP A 285 0.14 5.31 16.17
N GLU A 286 -0.80 5.24 17.11
CA GLU A 286 -2.10 5.89 16.97
C GLU A 286 -1.94 7.40 16.76
N ASN A 287 -1.20 8.07 17.66
CA ASN A 287 -1.05 9.52 17.66
C ASN A 287 -0.30 10.08 16.43
N HIS A 288 0.77 9.41 16.00
CA HIS A 288 1.69 9.96 15.01
C HIS A 288 1.52 9.38 13.60
N VAL A 289 0.88 8.23 13.46
CA VAL A 289 0.76 7.52 12.17
C VAL A 289 -0.69 7.23 11.80
N MET A 290 -1.41 6.45 12.61
CA MET A 290 -2.75 5.97 12.28
C MET A 290 -3.76 7.13 12.19
N ASP A 291 -3.92 7.92 13.25
CA ASP A 291 -4.91 8.98 13.31
C ASP A 291 -4.67 10.09 12.28
N PRO A 292 -3.43 10.63 12.12
CA PRO A 292 -3.17 11.57 11.06
C PRO A 292 -3.41 10.97 9.67
N GLY A 293 -3.02 9.70 9.45
CA GLY A 293 -3.26 8.96 8.20
C GLY A 293 -4.75 8.86 7.87
N ILE A 294 -5.57 8.43 8.83
CA ILE A 294 -7.03 8.35 8.71
C ILE A 294 -7.62 9.72 8.36
N ARG A 295 -7.25 10.79 9.08
CA ARG A 295 -7.78 12.15 8.79
C ARG A 295 -7.44 12.64 7.38
N ILE A 296 -6.23 12.33 6.90
CA ILE A 296 -5.81 12.70 5.55
C ILE A 296 -6.64 11.93 4.52
N VAL A 297 -6.77 10.61 4.70
CA VAL A 297 -7.53 9.74 3.78
C VAL A 297 -9.03 10.07 3.81
N GLU A 298 -9.61 10.32 4.97
CA GLU A 298 -11.02 10.71 5.12
C GLU A 298 -11.33 12.01 4.36
N ARG A 299 -10.47 13.04 4.52
CA ARG A 299 -10.61 14.29 3.76
C ARG A 299 -10.46 14.06 2.26
N PHE A 300 -9.52 13.21 1.86
CA PHE A 300 -9.30 12.87 0.47
C PHE A 300 -10.49 12.13 -0.14
N LEU A 301 -11.02 11.09 0.53
CA LEU A 301 -12.10 10.26 0.01
C LEU A 301 -13.44 11.00 -0.05
N TYR A 302 -13.77 11.78 0.97
CA TYR A 302 -15.11 12.37 1.11
C TYR A 302 -15.19 13.87 0.80
N ASP A 303 -14.11 14.47 0.31
CA ASP A 303 -14.07 15.90 -0.08
C ASP A 303 -14.64 16.84 1.00
N PHE A 304 -14.31 16.57 2.27
CA PHE A 304 -14.54 17.52 3.35
C PHE A 304 -13.69 18.77 3.11
N ARG A 305 -14.19 19.69 2.28
CA ARG A 305 -13.85 21.11 2.41
C ARG A 305 -14.23 21.47 3.83
N PRO A 306 -13.35 22.14 4.60
CA PRO A 306 -13.80 22.70 5.86
C PRO A 306 -14.98 23.59 5.52
N LEU A 307 -16.20 23.18 5.91
CA LEU A 307 -17.31 24.11 6.02
C LEU A 307 -16.75 25.24 6.85
N ILE A 308 -16.67 26.44 6.26
CA ILE A 308 -16.29 27.64 6.97
C ILE A 308 -17.33 27.78 8.08
N TYR A 309 -16.98 27.30 9.27
CA TYR A 309 -17.85 27.30 10.45
C TYR A 309 -18.10 28.72 10.98
N ARG A 310 -17.61 29.75 10.26
CA ARG A 310 -17.87 31.17 10.57
C ARG A 310 -19.22 31.66 10.09
N ASP A 311 -19.78 31.13 9.00
CA ASP A 311 -21.00 31.72 8.43
C ASP A 311 -22.29 31.16 9.06
N VAL A 312 -22.28 29.90 9.50
CA VAL A 312 -23.44 29.29 10.16
C VAL A 312 -23.67 29.90 11.56
N MET A 313 -22.61 30.31 12.25
CA MET A 313 -22.71 31.00 13.55
C MET A 313 -23.08 32.49 13.43
N GLN A 314 -22.76 33.17 12.32
CA GLN A 314 -23.23 34.54 12.07
C GLN A 314 -24.71 34.60 11.68
N ILE A 315 -25.19 33.62 10.90
CA ILE A 315 -26.61 33.54 10.53
C ILE A 315 -27.48 33.17 11.74
N GLY A 316 -27.02 32.23 12.58
CA GLY A 316 -27.73 31.84 13.80
C GLY A 316 -27.83 32.95 14.85
N THR A 317 -26.76 33.73 15.06
CA THR A 317 -26.76 34.80 16.07
C THR A 317 -27.50 36.06 15.62
N ALA A 318 -27.54 36.36 14.32
CA ALA A 318 -28.31 37.48 13.78
C ALA A 318 -29.83 37.23 13.81
N GLN A 319 -30.27 35.99 13.56
CA GLN A 319 -31.69 35.63 13.59
C GLN A 319 -32.25 35.55 15.01
N ILE A 320 -31.45 35.06 15.97
CA ILE A 320 -31.84 34.99 17.39
C ILE A 320 -31.94 36.39 18.01
N ARG A 321 -31.04 37.34 17.66
CA ARG A 321 -31.12 38.73 18.16
C ARG A 321 -32.31 39.51 17.61
N LYS A 322 -32.78 39.24 16.39
CA LYS A 322 -33.99 39.88 15.84
C LYS A 322 -35.28 39.38 16.51
N ASN A 323 -35.34 38.09 16.89
CA ASN A 323 -36.52 37.53 17.53
C ASN A 323 -36.65 37.91 19.01
N LEU A 324 -35.54 38.12 19.73
CA LEU A 324 -35.58 38.64 21.11
C LEU A 324 -35.94 40.14 21.21
N ALA A 325 -35.73 40.93 20.15
CA ALA A 325 -36.10 42.35 20.14
C ALA A 325 -37.59 42.60 19.76
N ALA A 326 -38.26 41.61 19.15
CA ALA A 326 -39.65 41.72 18.72
C ALA A 326 -40.68 41.24 19.78
N THR A 327 -40.22 40.76 20.94
CA THR A 327 -41.08 40.21 22.00
C THR A 327 -41.17 41.12 23.24
N THR A 328 -40.67 42.36 23.13
CA THR A 328 -40.57 43.31 24.26
C THR A 328 -41.26 44.66 24.02
N HIS A 329 -42.32 44.67 23.22
CA HIS A 329 -43.24 45.82 23.13
C HIS A 329 -44.69 45.40 23.24
#